data_AF-A0A0K2UVP9-F1
#
_entry.id   AF-A0A0K2UVP9-F1
#
_cell.length_a   1.000
_cell.length_b   1.000
_cell.length_c   1.000
_cell.angle_alpha   90.00
_cell.angle_beta   90.00
_cell.angle_gamma   90.00
#
_symmetry.space_group_name_H-M   'P 1'
#
loop_
_entity.id
_entity.type
_entity.pdbx_description
1 polymer ?
#
loop_
_entity_poly.entity_id
_entity_poly.type
_entity_poly.pdbx_seq_one_letter_code
_entity_poly.pdbx_strand_id
1 'polypeptide(L)'
;MEEEIPVIDYDKAAKYWNDVDPTIDGMLGGFGEVSTPDLKDSATFLKTLFKETKKFSGPSNGRALDCGAGIGRISRNLLSKHFTNVDIVEQCPKFIEKAKKYCGSEEKIENFTCTGLQEYTPK
;
A
#
# COMPACT_ATOMS: atom_id res chain seq x y z
N MET A 1 23.23 29.05 16.56
CA MET A 1 22.44 27.91 17.05
C MET A 1 22.21 27.04 15.84
N GLU A 2 22.83 25.87 15.78
CA GLU A 2 22.49 24.86 14.77
C GLU A 2 21.11 24.31 15.14
N GLU A 3 20.17 24.32 14.20
CA GLU A 3 18.88 23.63 14.38
C GLU A 3 19.12 22.13 14.35
N GLU A 4 18.71 21.43 15.41
CA GLU A 4 18.73 19.97 15.45
C GLU A 4 17.74 19.42 14.42
N ILE A 5 18.24 18.68 13.43
CA ILE A 5 17.39 18.02 12.44
C ILE A 5 16.57 16.95 13.18
N PRO A 6 15.23 16.96 13.11
CA PRO A 6 14.42 15.93 13.76
C PRO A 6 14.79 14.54 13.24
N VAL A 7 15.22 13.66 14.14
CA VAL A 7 15.46 12.24 13.82
C VAL A 7 14.10 11.53 13.69
N ILE A 8 13.97 10.68 12.68
CA ILE A 8 12.78 9.85 12.49
C ILE A 8 12.70 8.81 13.61
N ASP A 9 11.63 8.87 14.41
CA ASP A 9 11.34 7.88 15.45
C ASP A 9 10.38 6.80 14.91
N TYR A 10 10.97 5.71 14.42
CA TYR A 10 10.23 4.57 13.89
C TYR A 10 9.41 3.84 14.97
N ASP A 11 9.89 3.78 16.21
CA ASP A 11 9.21 3.10 17.32
C ASP A 11 7.91 3.82 17.70
N LYS A 12 7.93 5.15 17.69
CA LYS A 12 6.72 5.96 17.91
C LYS A 12 5.67 5.70 16.84
N ALA A 13 6.07 5.64 15.57
CA ALA A 13 5.15 5.35 14.47
C ALA A 13 4.59 3.91 14.55
N ALA A 14 5.42 2.93 14.88
CA ALA A 14 5.01 1.55 15.05
C ALA A 14 3.98 1.39 16.19
N LYS A 15 4.20 2.06 17.33
CA LYS A 15 3.25 2.09 18.46
C LYS A 15 1.90 2.66 18.05
N TYR A 16 1.88 3.80 17.34
CA TYR A 16 0.65 4.41 16.86
C TYR A 16 -0.19 3.42 16.02
N TRP A 17 0.42 2.80 15.00
CA TRP A 17 -0.30 1.86 14.14
C TRP A 17 -0.72 0.59 14.88
N ASN A 18 0.02 0.20 15.92
CA ASN A 18 -0.36 -0.92 16.78
C ASN A 18 -1.64 -0.68 17.60
N ASP A 19 -2.10 0.57 17.72
CA ASP A 19 -3.36 0.91 18.41
C ASP A 19 -4.53 1.17 17.44
N VAL A 20 -4.27 1.33 16.14
CA VAL A 20 -5.31 1.59 15.11
C VAL A 20 -6.06 0.33 14.70
N ASP A 21 -7.39 0.35 14.61
CA ASP A 21 -8.16 -0.82 14.21
C ASP A 21 -7.86 -1.29 12.76
N PRO A 22 -7.83 -2.61 12.50
CA PRO A 22 -7.55 -3.17 11.17
C PRO A 22 -8.80 -3.10 10.25
N THR A 23 -9.29 -1.89 10.00
CA THR A 23 -10.47 -1.58 9.16
C THR A 23 -10.11 -0.53 8.10
N ILE A 24 -10.95 -0.37 7.07
CA ILE A 24 -10.76 0.70 6.07
C ILE A 24 -10.73 2.07 6.75
N ASP A 25 -11.60 2.27 7.73
CA ASP A 25 -11.69 3.52 8.49
C ASP A 25 -10.43 3.78 9.33
N GLY A 26 -9.89 2.74 9.98
CA GLY A 26 -8.62 2.82 10.70
C GLY A 26 -7.44 3.18 9.78
N MET A 27 -7.37 2.60 8.58
CA MET A 27 -6.32 2.94 7.60
C MET A 27 -6.43 4.39 7.10
N LEU A 28 -7.63 4.95 7.15
CA LEU A 28 -7.94 6.30 6.68
C LEU A 28 -8.14 7.29 7.84
N GLY A 29 -7.79 6.92 9.08
CA GLY A 29 -7.86 7.80 10.24
C GLY A 29 -9.26 8.35 10.54
N GLY A 30 -10.31 7.57 10.31
CA GLY A 30 -11.70 8.00 10.51
C GLY A 30 -12.39 8.57 9.26
N PHE A 31 -11.72 8.57 8.11
CA PHE A 31 -12.23 9.10 6.85
C PHE A 31 -12.60 7.97 5.86
N GLY A 32 -13.19 6.88 6.32
CA GLY A 32 -13.54 5.73 5.47
C GLY A 32 -14.33 6.08 4.20
N GLU A 33 -15.16 7.13 4.25
CA GLU A 33 -15.94 7.66 3.12
C GLU A 33 -15.09 8.09 1.91
N VAL A 34 -13.84 8.52 2.13
CA VAL A 34 -12.96 8.98 1.04
C VAL A 34 -12.31 7.81 0.29
N SER A 35 -12.47 6.56 0.77
CA SER A 35 -11.87 5.40 0.10
C SER A 35 -12.35 5.22 -1.34
N THR A 36 -13.62 5.48 -1.62
CA THR A 36 -14.18 5.30 -2.97
C THR A 36 -13.62 6.31 -3.98
N PRO A 37 -13.66 7.63 -3.71
CA PRO A 37 -13.04 8.61 -4.61
C PRO A 37 -11.53 8.40 -4.75
N ASP A 38 -10.80 8.10 -3.66
CA ASP A 38 -9.37 7.79 -3.68
C ASP A 38 -9.02 6.65 -4.67
N LEU A 39 -9.76 5.53 -4.59
CA LEU A 39 -9.57 4.39 -5.50
C LEU A 39 -9.91 4.74 -6.95
N LYS A 40 -10.97 5.52 -7.17
CA LYS A 40 -11.42 5.90 -8.51
C LYS A 40 -10.41 6.80 -9.23
N ASP A 41 -9.91 7.81 -8.53
CA ASP A 41 -8.99 8.78 -9.10
C ASP A 41 -7.61 8.14 -9.32
N SER A 42 -7.16 7.29 -8.38
CA SER A 42 -5.96 6.47 -8.55
C SER A 42 -6.05 5.52 -9.75
N ALA A 43 -7.20 4.87 -9.98
CA ALA A 43 -7.41 4.04 -11.17
C ALA A 43 -7.36 4.85 -12.47
N THR A 44 -7.85 6.09 -12.46
CA THR A 44 -7.79 7.00 -13.60
C THR A 44 -6.35 7.44 -13.88
N PHE A 45 -5.59 7.72 -12.82
CA PHE A 45 -4.19 8.05 -12.90
C PHE A 45 -3.35 6.89 -13.47
N LEU A 46 -3.50 5.67 -12.93
CA LEU A 46 -2.79 4.49 -13.44
C LEU A 46 -3.10 4.21 -14.92
N LYS A 47 -4.37 4.31 -15.32
CA LYS A 47 -4.76 4.17 -16.74
C LYS A 47 -4.08 5.22 -17.63
N THR A 48 -3.79 6.40 -17.10
CA THR A 48 -3.09 7.45 -17.84
C THR A 48 -1.60 7.15 -17.95
N LEU A 49 -0.97 6.58 -16.90
CA LEU A 49 0.42 6.15 -16.93
C LEU A 49 0.67 5.02 -17.92
N PHE A 50 -0.27 4.08 -18.08
CA PHE A 50 -0.12 2.97 -19.03
C PHE A 50 -0.45 3.36 -20.48
N LYS A 51 -0.92 4.58 -20.75
CA LYS A 51 -1.16 5.01 -22.13
C LYS A 51 0.17 5.24 -22.83
N GLU A 52 0.41 4.45 -23.86
CA GLU A 52 1.50 4.69 -24.78
C GLU A 52 1.20 5.90 -25.68
N THR A 53 2.19 6.76 -25.83
CA THR A 53 2.17 7.91 -26.73
C THR A 53 3.45 7.92 -27.54
N LYS A 54 3.49 8.73 -28.62
CA LYS A 54 4.72 8.91 -29.42
C LYS A 54 5.93 9.41 -28.62
N LYS A 55 5.72 9.99 -27.43
CA LYS A 55 6.78 10.60 -26.59
C LYS A 55 7.05 9.86 -25.29
N PHE A 56 6.16 8.95 -24.89
CA PHE A 56 6.20 8.29 -23.60
C PHE A 56 5.60 6.91 -23.73
N SER A 57 6.38 5.89 -23.39
CA SER A 57 5.87 4.55 -23.14
C SER A 57 5.80 4.37 -21.62
N GLY A 58 4.62 3.98 -21.14
CA GLY A 58 4.37 3.79 -19.72
C GLY A 58 5.20 2.66 -19.11
N PRO A 59 5.22 2.56 -17.78
CA PRO A 59 5.81 1.39 -17.13
C PRO A 59 5.03 0.12 -17.51
N SER A 60 5.70 -1.03 -17.43
CA SER A 60 5.01 -2.31 -17.54
C SER A 60 3.99 -2.49 -16.39
N ASN A 61 2.99 -3.34 -16.60
CA ASN A 61 2.04 -3.74 -15.58
C ASN A 61 2.28 -5.17 -15.08
N GLY A 62 3.53 -5.64 -15.11
CA GLY A 62 3.91 -6.97 -14.66
C GLY A 62 3.71 -7.15 -13.15
N ARG A 63 4.49 -6.43 -12.35
CA ARG A 63 4.50 -6.54 -10.89
C ARG A 63 4.39 -5.17 -10.22
N ALA A 64 3.63 -5.10 -9.14
CA ALA A 64 3.58 -3.95 -8.24
C ALA A 64 3.90 -4.39 -6.80
N LEU A 65 4.38 -3.42 -6.00
CA LEU A 65 4.55 -3.56 -4.57
C LEU A 65 3.70 -2.50 -3.86
N ASP A 66 2.83 -2.92 -2.95
CA ASP A 66 2.07 -2.02 -2.08
C ASP A 66 2.90 -1.78 -0.79
N CYS A 67 3.49 -0.59 -0.69
CA CYS A 67 4.38 -0.21 0.40
C CYS A 67 3.60 0.45 1.54
N GLY A 68 3.65 -0.12 2.75
CA GLY A 68 2.81 0.34 3.85
C GLY A 68 1.33 0.03 3.57
N ALA A 69 1.09 -1.19 3.08
CA ALA A 69 -0.21 -1.57 2.52
C ALA A 69 -1.34 -1.62 3.56
N GLY A 70 -1.02 -1.59 4.86
CA GLY A 70 -1.97 -1.82 5.93
C GLY A 70 -2.70 -3.14 5.72
N ILE A 71 -4.04 -3.07 5.69
CA ILE A 71 -4.90 -4.24 5.48
C ILE A 71 -5.05 -4.66 4.01
N GLY A 72 -4.31 -4.05 3.07
CA GLY A 72 -4.38 -4.34 1.65
C GLY A 72 -5.54 -3.65 0.91
N ARG A 73 -5.99 -2.47 1.39
CA ARG A 73 -7.07 -1.69 0.78
C ARG A 73 -6.78 -1.38 -0.69
N ILE A 74 -5.56 -0.91 -0.97
CA ILE A 74 -5.09 -0.53 -2.31
C ILE A 74 -4.77 -1.77 -3.14
N SER A 75 -3.99 -2.71 -2.59
CA SER A 75 -3.70 -4.00 -3.22
C SER A 75 -4.94 -4.68 -3.82
N ARG A 76 -6.00 -4.87 -3.01
CA ARG A 76 -7.22 -5.57 -3.43
C ARG A 76 -8.09 -4.77 -4.39
N ASN A 77 -8.27 -3.47 -4.13
CA ASN A 77 -9.31 -2.70 -4.83
C ASN A 77 -8.77 -1.90 -6.02
N LEU A 78 -7.45 -1.79 -6.14
CA LEU A 78 -6.77 -1.06 -7.21
C LEU A 78 -5.73 -1.92 -7.91
N LEU A 79 -4.65 -2.32 -7.22
CA LEU A 79 -3.46 -2.85 -7.88
C LEU A 79 -3.72 -4.19 -8.58
N SER A 80 -4.47 -5.12 -7.97
CA SER A 80 -4.80 -6.41 -8.59
C SER A 80 -5.63 -6.29 -9.88
N LYS A 81 -6.32 -5.16 -10.09
CA LYS A 81 -7.07 -4.88 -11.32
C LYS A 81 -6.18 -4.39 -12.45
N HIS A 82 -4.97 -3.94 -12.14
CA HIS A 82 -4.07 -3.27 -13.09
C HIS A 82 -2.77 -4.02 -13.34
N PHE A 83 -2.28 -4.79 -12.36
CA PHE A 83 -1.03 -5.55 -12.43
C PHE A 83 -1.28 -7.06 -12.50
N THR A 84 -0.28 -7.81 -12.97
CA THR A 84 -0.33 -9.28 -13.01
C THR A 84 -0.05 -9.88 -11.64
N ASN A 85 0.92 -9.31 -10.92
CA ASN A 85 1.31 -9.71 -9.58
C ASN A 85 1.38 -8.46 -8.67
N VAL A 86 0.95 -8.62 -7.42
CA VAL A 86 1.00 -7.58 -6.39
C VAL A 86 1.58 -8.17 -5.12
N ASP A 87 2.71 -7.61 -4.68
CA ASP A 87 3.31 -7.92 -3.39
C ASP A 87 2.88 -6.91 -2.33
N ILE A 88 2.87 -7.33 -1.06
CA ILE A 88 2.52 -6.48 0.07
C ILE A 88 3.69 -6.39 1.05
N VAL A 89 4.05 -5.16 1.43
CA VAL A 89 4.91 -4.87 2.58
C VAL A 89 4.17 -4.00 3.57
N GLU A 90 4.08 -4.46 4.81
CA GLU A 90 3.48 -3.73 5.91
C GLU A 90 4.19 -4.09 7.22
N GLN A 91 4.43 -3.11 8.09
CA GLN A 91 5.21 -3.29 9.31
C GLN A 91 4.39 -3.87 10.47
N CYS A 92 3.08 -3.60 10.50
CA CYS A 92 2.22 -3.96 11.61
C CYS A 92 1.67 -5.39 11.47
N PRO A 93 2.01 -6.33 12.37
CA PRO A 93 1.62 -7.74 12.22
C PRO A 93 0.11 -7.96 12.13
N LYS A 94 -0.69 -7.22 12.92
CA LYS A 94 -2.16 -7.34 12.87
C LYS A 94 -2.74 -6.89 11.53
N PHE A 95 -2.10 -5.93 10.85
CA PHE A 95 -2.53 -5.48 9.53
C PHE A 95 -2.16 -6.50 8.46
N ILE A 96 -0.97 -7.09 8.52
CA ILE A 96 -0.59 -8.20 7.64
C ILE A 96 -1.53 -9.40 7.77
N GLU A 97 -1.89 -9.79 8.99
CA GLU A 97 -2.83 -10.91 9.19
C GLU A 97 -4.24 -10.57 8.68
N LYS A 98 -4.66 -9.30 8.82
CA LYS A 98 -5.90 -8.83 8.19
C LYS A 98 -5.80 -8.82 6.66
N ALA A 99 -4.66 -8.40 6.11
CA ALA A 99 -4.42 -8.33 4.66
C ALA A 99 -4.46 -9.73 4.03
N LYS A 100 -3.83 -10.74 4.64
CA LYS A 100 -3.91 -12.13 4.17
C LYS A 100 -5.36 -12.62 4.07
N LYS A 101 -6.20 -12.29 5.06
CA LYS A 101 -7.63 -12.66 5.05
C LYS A 101 -8.44 -11.83 4.05
N TYR A 102 -8.18 -10.52 3.99
CA TYR A 102 -8.92 -9.59 3.15
C TYR A 102 -8.57 -9.78 1.67
N CYS A 103 -7.32 -10.09 1.34
CA CYS A 103 -6.82 -10.23 -0.02
C CYS A 103 -6.72 -11.69 -0.49
N GLY A 104 -6.80 -12.68 0.42
CA GLY A 104 -6.51 -14.08 0.11
C GLY A 104 -7.41 -14.77 -0.92
N SER A 105 -8.50 -14.13 -1.37
CA SER A 105 -9.32 -14.60 -2.49
C SER A 105 -8.85 -14.08 -3.85
N GLU A 106 -7.85 -13.19 -3.90
CA GLU A 106 -7.32 -12.57 -5.11
C GLU A 106 -5.98 -13.24 -5.45
N GLU A 107 -5.98 -14.09 -6.48
CA GLU A 107 -4.82 -14.89 -6.88
C GLU A 107 -3.61 -14.05 -7.32
N LYS A 108 -3.84 -12.80 -7.74
CA LYS A 108 -2.77 -11.88 -8.15
C LYS A 108 -2.03 -11.24 -6.99
N ILE A 109 -2.58 -11.30 -5.77
CA ILE A 109 -1.94 -10.74 -4.58
C ILE A 109 -1.17 -11.86 -3.88
N GLU A 110 0.14 -11.72 -3.86
CA GLU A 110 1.07 -12.71 -3.35
C GLU A 110 2.08 -12.04 -2.40
N ASN A 111 2.97 -12.85 -1.82
CA ASN A 111 4.08 -12.41 -0.95
C ASN A 111 3.73 -11.30 0.06
N PHE A 112 3.23 -11.72 1.22
CA PHE A 112 2.95 -10.82 2.35
C PHE A 112 4.17 -10.72 3.25
N THR A 113 4.87 -9.59 3.22
CA THR A 113 6.08 -9.35 4.02
C THR A 113 5.78 -8.44 5.20
N CYS A 114 6.03 -8.94 6.42
CA CYS A 114 5.85 -8.17 7.65
C CYS A 114 7.17 -7.49 8.04
N THR A 115 7.43 -6.29 7.54
CA THR A 115 8.65 -5.52 7.87
C THR A 115 8.43 -4.02 7.67
N GLY A 116 9.22 -3.21 8.38
CA GLY A 116 9.32 -1.78 8.11
C GLY A 116 9.99 -1.51 6.78
N LEU A 117 9.54 -0.47 6.07
CA LEU A 117 10.11 -0.08 4.77
C LEU A 117 11.58 0.35 4.87
N GLN A 118 12.01 0.84 6.04
CA GLN A 118 13.41 1.19 6.32
C GLN A 118 14.33 -0.04 6.33
N GLU A 119 13.79 -1.24 6.55
CA GLU A 119 14.53 -2.52 6.53
C GLU A 119 14.16 -3.38 5.30
N TYR A 120 13.29 -2.88 4.41
CA TYR A 120 12.83 -3.65 3.26
C TYR A 120 13.72 -3.45 2.05
N THR A 121 14.10 -4.56 1.40
CA THR A 121 14.77 -4.55 0.09
C THR A 121 13.91 -5.30 -0.91
N PRO A 122 13.40 -4.64 -1.97
CA PRO A 122 12.72 -5.33 -3.07
C PRO A 122 13.63 -6.40 -3.69
N LYS A 123 13.07 -7.56 -4.00
CA LYS A 123 13.78 -8.68 -4.65
C LYS A 123 13.50 -8.74 -6.14
#